data_AF-A0A6P0DTA8-F1
#
_entry.id   AF-A0A6P0DTA8-F1
#
_cell.length_a   1.000
_cell.length_b   1.000
_cell.length_c   1.000
_cell.angle_alpha   90.00
_cell.angle_beta   90.00
_cell.angle_gamma   90.00
#
_symmetry.space_group_name_H-M   'P 1'
#
loop_
_entity.id
_entity.type
_entity.pdbx_description
1 polymer ?
#
loop_
_entity_poly.entity_id
_entity_poly.type
_entity_poly.pdbx_seq_one_letter_code
_entity_poly.pdbx_strand_id
1 'polypeptide(L)' 'YISDNIIIMRKGEIVERGQARSVLDNPQHPYSRALKDAVLAADFSPAT' A
#
# COMPACT_ATOMS: atom_id res chain seq x y z
N TYR A 1 1.68 10.96 -5.14
CA TYR A 1 0.84 9.92 -5.77
C TYR A 1 0.49 10.36 -7.16
N ILE A 2 0.53 9.46 -8.15
CA ILE A 2 0.10 9.76 -9.53
C ILE A 2 -1.41 9.66 -9.71
N SER A 3 -2.09 8.92 -8.82
CA SER A 3 -3.54 8.75 -8.81
C SER A 3 -4.16 9.44 -7.60
N ASP A 4 -5.38 9.95 -7.73
CA ASP A 4 -6.12 10.55 -6.61
C ASP A 4 -6.75 9.48 -5.71
N ASN A 5 -7.23 8.39 -6.32
CA ASN A 5 -7.92 7.30 -5.63
C ASN A 5 -7.27 5.96 -5.93
N ILE A 6 -7.27 5.07 -4.93
CA ILE A 6 -6.71 3.72 -5.02
C ILE A 6 -7.74 2.72 -4.50
N ILE A 7 -7.75 1.55 -5.13
CA ILE A 7 -8.48 0.36 -4.68
C ILE A 7 -7.46 -0.77 -4.55
N ILE A 8 -7.42 -1.42 -3.40
CA ILE A 8 -6.64 -2.65 -3.17
C ILE A 8 -7.61 -3.82 -3.21
N MET A 9 -7.29 -4.82 -4.03
CA MET A 9 -8.07 -6.04 -4.18
C MET A 9 -7.26 -7.27 -3.80
N ARG A 10 -7.94 -8.28 -3.26
CA ARG A 10 -7.34 -9.59 -2.96
C ARG A 10 -8.38 -10.67 -3.20
N LYS A 11 -8.01 -11.70 -3.97
CA LYS A 11 -8.90 -12.85 -4.28
C LYS A 11 -10.26 -12.44 -4.87
N GLY A 12 -10.27 -11.40 -5.70
CA GLY A 12 -11.49 -10.89 -6.33
C GLY A 12 -12.33 -9.96 -5.47
N GLU A 13 -11.93 -9.69 -4.23
CA GLU A 13 -12.67 -8.80 -3.32
C GLU A 13 -11.92 -7.47 -3.14
N ILE A 14 -12.67 -6.38 -3.00
CA ILE A 14 -12.12 -5.08 -2.61
C ILE A 14 -11.88 -5.11 -1.11
N VAL A 15 -10.62 -4.95 -0.71
CA VAL A 15 -10.22 -4.98 0.71
C VAL A 15 -9.93 -3.60 1.26
N GLU A 16 -9.62 -2.61 0.41
CA GLU A 16 -9.45 -1.22 0.82
C GLU A 16 -9.66 -0.27 -0.37
N ARG A 17 -10.23 0.91 -0.12
CA ARG A 17 -10.48 1.95 -1.14
C ARG A 17 -10.46 3.34 -0.50
N GLY A 18 -9.88 4.32 -1.19
CA GLY A 18 -9.91 5.71 -0.76
C GLY A 18 -8.91 6.60 -1.48
N GLN A 19 -8.65 7.78 -0.92
CA GLN A 19 -7.61 8.67 -1.43
C GLN A 19 -6.25 7.95 -1.38
N ALA A 20 -5.43 8.15 -2.41
CA ALA A 20 -4.14 7.47 -2.53
C ALA A 20 -3.26 7.69 -1.30
N ARG A 21 -3.25 8.91 -0.76
CA ARG A 21 -2.51 9.25 0.46
C ARG A 21 -2.97 8.44 1.67
N SER A 22 -4.27 8.34 1.88
CA SER A 22 -4.81 7.60 3.03
C SER A 22 -4.54 6.10 2.91
N VAL A 23 -4.77 5.51 1.72
CA VAL A 23 -4.62 4.07 1.49
C VAL A 23 -3.14 3.62 1.54
N LEU A 24 -2.21 4.45 1.06
CA LEU A 24 -0.78 4.10 1.04
C LEU A 24 -0.02 4.53 2.29
N ASP A 25 -0.31 5.70 2.87
CA ASP A 25 0.41 6.16 4.06
C ASP A 25 -0.15 5.56 5.34
N ASN A 26 -1.46 5.35 5.42
CA ASN A 26 -2.14 4.84 6.60
C ASN A 26 -3.12 3.69 6.26
N PRO A 27 -2.61 2.56 5.71
CA PRO A 27 -3.45 1.42 5.35
C PRO A 27 -4.18 0.83 6.56
N GLN A 28 -5.51 0.72 6.46
CA GLN A 28 -6.36 0.19 7.53
C GLN A 28 -6.53 -1.32 7.46
N HIS A 29 -6.46 -1.92 6.28
CA HIS A 29 -6.60 -3.36 6.13
C HIS A 29 -5.26 -4.09 6.39
N PRO A 30 -5.24 -5.23 7.10
CA PRO A 30 -4.00 -5.97 7.39
C PRO A 30 -3.19 -6.34 6.14
N TYR A 31 -3.87 -6.68 5.04
CA TYR A 31 -3.21 -6.97 3.77
C TYR A 31 -2.53 -5.74 3.15
N SER A 32 -3.17 -4.57 3.21
CA SER A 32 -2.61 -3.31 2.70
C SER A 32 -1.37 -2.89 3.51
N ARG A 33 -1.36 -3.13 4.83
CA ARG A 33 -0.16 -2.97 5.66
C ARG A 33 0.97 -3.87 5.21
N ALA A 34 0.70 -5.17 5.01
CA ALA A 34 1.71 -6.10 4.53
C ALA A 34 2.28 -5.71 3.15
N LEU A 35 1.46 -5.17 2.24
CA LEU A 35 1.94 -4.64 0.96
C LEU A 35 2.86 -3.43 1.15
N LYS A 36 2.50 -2.50 2.04
CA LYS A 36 3.33 -1.33 2.36
C LYS A 36 4.69 -1.75 2.92
N ASP A 37 4.69 -2.71 3.85
CA ASP A 37 5.91 -3.23 4.47
C ASP A 37 6.79 -3.98 3.45
N ALA A 38 6.18 -4.70 2.51
CA ALA A 38 6.89 -5.41 1.45
C ALA A 38 7.60 -4.48 0.45
N VAL A 39 7.03 -3.31 0.16
CA VAL A 39 7.65 -2.32 -0.73
C VAL A 39 8.89 -1.67 -0.08
N LEU A 40 8.88 -1.50 1.25
CA LEU A 40 10.04 -0.99 2.00
C LEU A 40 11.13 -2.04 2.22
N ALA A 41 10.84 -3.33 2.00
CA ALA A 41 11.83 -4.41 2.13
C ALA A 41 12.72 -4.59 0.87
N ALA A 42 12.37 -4.00 -0.27
CA ALA A 42 13.04 -4.30 -1.53
C ALA A 42 14.26 -3.43 -1.86
N ASP A 43 14.33 -2.16 -1.42
CA ASP A 43 15.46 -1.29 -1.82
C ASP A 43 15.69 -0.11 -0.86
N PHE A 44 16.23 -0.38 0.33
CA PHE A 44 17.05 0.62 1.05
C PHE A 44 18.25 -0.09 1.70
N SER A 45 19.23 -0.44 0.88
CA SER A 45 20.62 -0.53 1.35
C SER A 45 21.21 0.88 1.24
N PRO A 46 21.43 1.63 2.32
CA PRO A 46 22.33 2.77 2.26
C PRO A 46 23.71 2.17 2.04
N ALA A 47 24.21 2.24 0.79
CA ALA A 47 25.57 1.87 0.47
C ALA A 47 26.52 2.57 1.47
N THR A 48 27.22 1.77 2.27
CA THR A 48 28.36 2.18 3.08
C THR A 48 29.61 1.62 2.43
#